data_AF-A0A7S3GWJ2-F1
#
_entry.id   AF-A0A7S3GWJ2-F1
#
_cell.length_a   1.000
_cell.length_b   1.000
_cell.length_c   1.000
_cell.angle_alpha   90.00
_cell.angle_beta   90.00
_cell.angle_gamma   90.00
#
_symmetry.space_group_name_H-M   'P 1'
#
loop_
_entity.id
_entity.type
_entity.pdbx_description
1 polymer ?
#
loop_
_entity_poly.entity_id
_entity_poly.type
_entity_poly.pdbx_seq_one_letter_code
_entity_poly.pdbx_strand_id
1 'polypeptide(L)'
;MVTILVNQCHSKERANRHMAVLWMTEFIALGGSHLQQHYAAIIGSLIYCISDAEPDIAAATKNANAGLMNLVKTTTEPFELKSIIQTLTTDLLSEHVTTRVTCLHWIYMLHEKDAVKMNVFIDDLLPALLKTVSDAADEVVLINLQVLAHISLDKVQFNRVLNFLVQLFLVDRTLLETRGALVVRKLCSLLDSSSIYMALANILNDKPDLEFTSLMVQTLNLILLTA
;
A
#
# COMPACT_ATOMS: atom_id res chain seq x y z
N MET A 1 28.47 3.86 8.31
CA MET A 1 28.31 4.28 6.90
C MET A 1 26.84 4.49 6.54
N VAL A 2 25.95 3.52 6.79
CA VAL A 2 24.51 3.61 6.43
C VAL A 2 23.84 4.89 6.91
N THR A 3 24.02 5.24 8.19
CA THR A 3 23.47 6.46 8.78
C THR A 3 23.92 7.74 8.06
N ILE A 4 25.16 7.77 7.56
CA ILE A 4 25.67 8.93 6.81
C ILE A 4 24.93 9.03 5.50
N LEU A 5 24.83 7.94 4.73
CA LEU A 5 24.12 7.95 3.45
C LEU A 5 22.64 8.29 3.60
N VAL A 6 21.95 7.68 4.58
CA VAL A 6 20.55 7.99 4.93
C VAL A 6 20.37 9.48 5.23
N ASN A 7 21.27 10.07 6.02
CA ASN A 7 21.21 11.50 6.33
C ASN A 7 21.47 12.37 5.09
N GLN A 8 22.40 11.96 4.22
CA GLN A 8 22.73 12.72 3.00
C GLN A 8 21.62 12.67 1.94
N CYS A 9 20.78 11.62 1.91
CA CYS A 9 19.55 11.58 1.11
C CYS A 9 18.58 12.72 1.46
N HIS A 10 18.63 13.23 2.69
CA HIS A 10 17.79 14.35 3.15
C HIS A 10 18.49 15.71 3.05
N SER A 11 19.68 15.78 2.43
CA SER A 11 20.43 17.02 2.28
C SER A 11 19.67 18.05 1.43
N LYS A 12 19.78 19.33 1.79
CA LYS A 12 19.29 20.43 0.93
C LYS A 12 20.07 20.52 -0.38
N GLU A 13 21.34 20.12 -0.35
CA GLU A 13 22.23 20.13 -1.51
C GLU A 13 21.94 18.97 -2.46
N ARG A 14 21.59 19.30 -3.71
CA ARG A 14 21.33 18.35 -4.81
C ARG A 14 22.46 17.34 -4.98
N ALA A 15 23.70 17.81 -5.02
CA ALA A 15 24.86 16.96 -5.24
C ALA A 15 25.01 15.89 -4.14
N ASN A 16 24.73 16.25 -2.89
CA ASN A 16 24.80 15.32 -1.77
C ASN A 16 23.71 14.24 -1.85
N ARG A 17 22.46 14.64 -2.16
CA ARG A 17 21.37 13.67 -2.34
C ARG A 17 21.66 12.70 -3.47
N HIS A 18 22.09 13.21 -4.64
CA HIS A 18 22.42 12.39 -5.79
C HIS A 18 23.53 11.40 -5.47
N MET A 19 24.65 11.88 -4.91
CA MET A 19 25.78 11.03 -4.53
C MET A 19 25.37 9.99 -3.49
N ALA A 20 24.54 10.37 -2.51
CA ALA A 20 24.03 9.46 -1.50
C ALA A 20 23.21 8.32 -2.14
N VAL A 21 22.28 8.62 -3.05
CA VAL A 21 21.46 7.60 -3.72
C VAL A 21 22.30 6.66 -4.59
N LEU A 22 23.31 7.17 -5.30
CA LEU A 22 24.24 6.33 -6.06
C LEU A 22 25.00 5.36 -5.14
N TRP A 23 25.55 5.87 -4.04
CA TRP A 23 26.20 5.02 -3.05
C TRP A 23 25.23 4.06 -2.37
N MET A 24 23.98 4.44 -2.13
CA MET A 24 22.96 3.54 -1.60
C MET A 24 22.74 2.36 -2.55
N THR A 25 22.73 2.58 -3.86
CA THR A 25 22.59 1.51 -4.86
C THR A 25 23.71 0.49 -4.74
N GLU A 26 24.96 0.95 -4.75
CA GLU A 26 26.14 0.08 -4.59
C GLU A 26 26.14 -0.62 -3.23
N PHE A 27 25.75 0.11 -2.18
CA PHE A 27 25.73 -0.41 -0.83
C PHE A 27 24.69 -1.51 -0.65
N ILE A 28 23.52 -1.38 -1.29
CA ILE A 28 22.49 -2.43 -1.36
C ILE A 28 23.04 -3.68 -2.08
N ALA A 29 23.69 -3.48 -3.23
CA ALA A 29 24.23 -4.58 -4.03
C ALA A 29 25.35 -5.35 -3.30
N LEU A 30 26.23 -4.66 -2.59
CA LEU A 30 27.38 -5.25 -1.89
C LEU A 30 27.04 -5.73 -0.48
N GLY A 31 26.19 -5.01 0.24
CA GLY A 31 25.87 -5.29 1.64
C GLY A 31 24.96 -6.50 1.81
N GLY A 32 24.02 -6.71 0.89
CA GLY A 32 23.09 -7.85 0.95
C GLY A 32 22.34 -7.94 2.29
N SER A 33 22.15 -9.16 2.80
CA SER A 33 21.38 -9.40 4.04
C SER A 33 21.99 -8.78 5.30
N HIS A 34 23.28 -8.39 5.28
CA HIS A 34 23.92 -7.66 6.39
C HIS A 34 23.26 -6.29 6.65
N LEU A 35 22.46 -5.78 5.71
CA LEU A 35 21.74 -4.52 5.84
C LEU A 35 20.43 -4.63 6.63
N GLN A 36 20.04 -5.83 7.06
CA GLN A 36 18.74 -6.10 7.68
C GLN A 36 18.36 -5.17 8.83
N GLN A 37 19.33 -4.75 9.66
CA GLN A 37 19.11 -3.86 10.80
C GLN A 37 18.82 -2.41 10.38
N HIS A 38 19.02 -2.09 9.10
CA HIS A 38 18.88 -0.75 8.56
C HIS A 38 17.80 -0.63 7.49
N TYR A 39 17.08 -1.70 7.15
CA TYR A 39 16.07 -1.68 6.09
C TYR A 39 15.06 -0.54 6.25
N ALA A 40 14.49 -0.32 7.43
CA ALA A 40 13.53 0.76 7.65
C ALA A 40 14.12 2.16 7.35
N ALA A 41 15.36 2.42 7.79
CA ALA A 41 16.03 3.70 7.55
C ALA A 41 16.39 3.90 6.07
N ILE A 42 16.84 2.84 5.40
CA ILE A 42 17.14 2.86 3.98
C ILE A 42 15.85 3.09 3.18
N ILE A 43 14.79 2.32 3.45
CA ILE A 43 13.48 2.46 2.80
C ILE A 43 12.98 3.90 2.95
N GLY A 44 12.98 4.46 4.16
CA GLY A 44 12.55 5.85 4.38
C GLY A 44 13.38 6.86 3.59
N SER A 45 14.70 6.70 3.53
CA SER A 45 15.56 7.60 2.74
C SER A 45 15.32 7.52 1.24
N LEU A 46 15.04 6.33 0.71
CA LEU A 46 14.73 6.14 -0.70
C LEU A 46 13.31 6.62 -1.02
N ILE A 47 12.34 6.40 -0.12
CA ILE A 47 10.99 6.92 -0.30
C ILE A 47 11.01 8.45 -0.34
N TYR A 48 11.77 9.11 0.54
CA TYR A 48 11.95 10.55 0.50
C TYR A 48 12.46 11.04 -0.87
N CYS A 49 13.46 10.37 -1.45
CA CYS A 49 14.04 10.75 -2.74
C CYS A 49 13.24 10.26 -3.97
N ILE A 50 12.23 9.39 -3.82
CA ILE A 50 11.51 8.79 -4.96
C ILE A 50 10.71 9.84 -5.75
N SER A 51 10.32 10.91 -5.04
CA SER A 51 9.57 12.06 -5.53
C SER A 51 10.45 13.32 -5.59
N ASP A 52 11.79 13.18 -5.61
CA ASP A 52 12.70 14.32 -5.71
C ASP A 52 12.37 15.18 -6.95
N ALA A 53 12.49 16.50 -6.81
CA ALA A 53 12.25 17.45 -7.89
C ALA A 53 13.24 17.26 -9.05
N GLU A 54 14.42 16.71 -8.76
CA GLU A 54 15.48 16.45 -9.72
C GLU A 54 15.29 15.07 -10.38
N PRO A 55 15.07 15.01 -11.71
CA PRO A 55 14.65 13.77 -12.38
C PRO A 55 15.72 12.67 -12.39
N ASP A 56 17.00 13.06 -12.40
CA ASP A 56 18.14 12.15 -12.28
C ASP A 56 18.19 11.49 -10.89
N ILE A 57 17.93 12.25 -9.82
CA ILE A 57 17.86 11.73 -8.46
C ILE A 57 16.67 10.79 -8.32
N ALA A 58 15.49 11.18 -8.80
CA ALA A 58 14.29 10.34 -8.76
C ALA A 58 14.50 9.02 -9.55
N ALA A 59 15.14 9.08 -10.72
CA ALA A 59 15.45 7.90 -11.52
C ALA A 59 16.47 6.97 -10.84
N ALA A 60 17.56 7.52 -10.30
CA ALA A 60 18.54 6.76 -9.52
C ALA A 60 17.89 6.11 -8.29
N THR A 61 16.97 6.83 -7.63
CA THR A 61 16.27 6.34 -6.44
C THR A 61 15.32 5.20 -6.78
N LYS A 62 14.61 5.25 -7.93
CA LYS A 62 13.78 4.14 -8.39
C LYS A 62 14.60 2.87 -8.61
N ASN A 63 15.81 2.99 -9.17
CA ASN A 63 16.72 1.87 -9.33
C ASN A 63 17.16 1.31 -7.96
N ALA A 64 17.66 2.17 -7.06
CA ALA A 64 18.04 1.78 -5.71
C ALA A 64 16.90 1.07 -4.96
N ASN A 65 15.68 1.62 -5.05
CA ASN A 65 14.48 1.07 -4.43
C ASN A 65 14.13 -0.32 -4.98
N ALA A 66 14.20 -0.52 -6.29
CA ALA A 66 13.97 -1.83 -6.91
C ALA A 66 15.00 -2.87 -6.45
N GLY A 67 16.28 -2.48 -6.38
CA GLY A 67 17.35 -3.32 -5.85
C GLY A 67 17.11 -3.72 -4.39
N LEU A 68 16.73 -2.75 -3.54
CA LEU A 68 16.42 -3.03 -2.13
C LEU A 68 15.20 -3.92 -1.98
N MET A 69 14.15 -3.70 -2.78
CA MET A 69 12.94 -4.50 -2.71
C MET A 69 13.21 -5.97 -3.07
N ASN A 70 14.05 -6.21 -4.09
CA ASN A 70 14.50 -7.56 -4.43
C ASN A 70 15.37 -8.18 -3.33
N LEU A 71 16.25 -7.39 -2.71
CA LEU A 71 17.06 -7.84 -1.58
C LEU A 71 16.18 -8.25 -0.39
N VAL A 72 15.24 -7.40 0.03
CA VAL A 72 14.32 -7.71 1.14
C VAL A 72 13.46 -8.93 0.79
N LYS A 73 12.97 -9.03 -0.46
CA LYS A 73 12.18 -10.18 -0.93
C LYS A 73 12.95 -11.50 -0.77
N THR A 74 14.24 -11.51 -1.06
CA THR A 74 15.08 -12.73 -1.02
C THR A 74 15.80 -12.97 0.32
N THR A 75 15.88 -11.97 1.21
CA THR A 75 16.50 -12.08 2.55
C THR A 75 15.79 -13.16 3.38
N THR A 76 16.54 -14.08 4.00
CA THR A 76 15.96 -15.12 4.87
C THR A 76 16.18 -14.82 6.35
N GLU A 77 17.16 -13.96 6.63
CA GLU A 77 17.52 -13.51 7.96
C GLU A 77 16.44 -12.57 8.54
N PRO A 78 16.24 -12.58 9.86
CA PRO A 78 15.19 -11.79 10.50
C PRO A 78 15.51 -10.30 10.47
N PHE A 79 14.53 -9.50 10.09
CA PHE A 79 14.59 -8.03 10.13
C PHE A 79 13.38 -7.43 10.85
N GLU A 80 13.54 -6.19 11.31
CA GLU A 80 12.52 -5.50 12.10
C GLU A 80 11.39 -4.97 11.22
N LEU A 81 10.36 -5.81 11.01
CA LEU A 81 9.21 -5.48 10.17
C LEU A 81 8.40 -4.30 10.70
N LYS A 82 8.27 -4.17 12.03
CA LYS A 82 7.48 -3.11 12.67
C LYS A 82 7.92 -1.72 12.23
N SER A 83 9.22 -1.44 12.24
CA SER A 83 9.75 -0.14 11.82
C SER A 83 9.52 0.13 10.33
N ILE A 84 9.57 -0.89 9.49
CA ILE A 84 9.26 -0.76 8.06
C ILE A 84 7.78 -0.38 7.88
N ILE A 85 6.87 -1.08 8.56
CA ILE A 85 5.43 -0.78 8.47
C ILE A 85 5.12 0.63 8.96
N GLN A 86 5.76 1.09 10.03
CA GLN A 86 5.58 2.46 10.53
C GLN A 86 6.03 3.51 9.50
N THR A 87 7.18 3.31 8.86
CA THR A 87 7.65 4.18 7.77
C THR A 87 6.65 4.21 6.62
N LEU A 88 6.27 3.04 6.09
CA LEU A 88 5.36 2.93 4.95
C LEU A 88 3.97 3.52 5.23
N THR A 89 3.44 3.28 6.44
CA THR A 89 2.12 3.79 6.86
C THR A 89 2.13 5.33 6.93
N THR A 90 3.23 5.92 7.39
CA THR A 90 3.41 7.37 7.43
C THR A 90 3.47 7.93 6.01
N ASP A 91 4.29 7.33 5.15
CA ASP A 91 4.54 7.82 3.79
C ASP A 91 3.36 7.58 2.84
N LEU A 92 2.43 6.66 3.15
CA LEU A 92 1.14 6.54 2.46
C LEU A 92 0.29 7.81 2.53
N LEU A 93 0.58 8.72 3.46
CA LEU A 93 -0.10 10.02 3.59
C LEU A 93 0.62 11.15 2.86
N SER A 94 1.72 10.86 2.15
CA SER A 94 2.47 11.84 1.36
C SER A 94 1.60 12.54 0.33
N GLU A 95 1.88 13.81 0.05
CA GLU A 95 1.24 14.55 -1.04
C GLU A 95 1.61 14.00 -2.43
N HIS A 96 2.77 13.35 -2.55
CA HIS A 96 3.26 12.83 -3.82
C HIS A 96 2.68 11.47 -4.17
N VAL A 97 2.00 11.39 -5.31
CA VAL A 97 1.43 10.15 -5.85
C VAL A 97 2.50 9.06 -5.96
N THR A 98 3.69 9.39 -6.46
CA THR A 98 4.79 8.43 -6.63
C THR A 98 5.27 7.84 -5.31
N THR A 99 5.27 8.62 -4.23
CA THR A 99 5.59 8.12 -2.88
C THR A 99 4.53 7.12 -2.42
N ARG A 100 3.24 7.47 -2.52
CA ARG A 100 2.14 6.59 -2.09
C ARG A 100 2.11 5.28 -2.89
N VAL A 101 2.26 5.36 -4.21
CA VAL A 101 2.40 4.19 -5.10
C VAL A 101 3.58 3.31 -4.67
N THR A 102 4.74 3.89 -4.36
CA THR A 102 5.92 3.13 -3.92
C THR A 102 5.66 2.43 -2.59
N CYS A 103 4.98 3.07 -1.65
CA CYS A 103 4.61 2.46 -0.37
C CYS A 103 3.68 1.25 -0.56
N LEU A 104 2.68 1.36 -1.44
CA LEU A 104 1.76 0.27 -1.73
C LEU A 104 2.48 -0.95 -2.35
N HIS A 105 3.43 -0.73 -3.26
CA HIS A 105 4.25 -1.81 -3.82
C HIS A 105 5.11 -2.50 -2.75
N TRP A 106 5.68 -1.73 -1.81
CA TRP A 106 6.40 -2.30 -0.66
C TRP A 106 5.50 -3.17 0.21
N ILE A 107 4.30 -2.67 0.55
CA ILE A 107 3.33 -3.41 1.37
C ILE A 107 2.89 -4.69 0.65
N TYR A 108 2.59 -4.62 -0.65
CA TYR A 108 2.26 -5.78 -1.46
C TYR A 108 3.38 -6.83 -1.42
N MET A 109 4.63 -6.42 -1.68
CA MET A 109 5.78 -7.31 -1.67
C MET A 109 6.01 -7.96 -0.29
N LEU A 110 5.91 -7.18 0.79
CA LEU A 110 6.07 -7.71 2.15
C LEU A 110 5.00 -8.73 2.50
N HIS A 111 3.75 -8.52 2.05
CA HIS A 111 2.67 -9.48 2.23
C HIS A 111 2.88 -10.75 1.39
N GLU A 112 3.34 -10.64 0.14
CA GLU A 112 3.73 -11.82 -0.66
C GLU A 112 4.86 -12.61 0.02
N LYS A 113 5.80 -11.90 0.66
CA LYS A 113 6.96 -12.51 1.32
C LYS A 113 6.56 -13.30 2.57
N ASP A 114 5.74 -12.71 3.44
CA ASP A 114 5.35 -13.33 4.71
C ASP A 114 4.00 -12.77 5.20
N ALA A 115 2.91 -13.28 4.61
CA ALA A 115 1.54 -12.87 4.96
C ALA A 115 1.23 -13.07 6.44
N VAL A 116 1.75 -14.12 7.07
CA VAL A 116 1.49 -14.42 8.49
C VAL A 116 2.08 -13.34 9.38
N LYS A 117 3.34 -12.92 9.14
CA LYS A 117 3.93 -11.81 9.90
C LYS A 117 3.25 -10.47 9.59
N MET A 118 2.90 -10.21 8.34
CA MET A 118 2.19 -9.00 7.95
C MET A 118 0.81 -8.89 8.62
N ASN A 119 0.10 -10.02 8.77
CA ASN A 119 -1.20 -10.07 9.43
C ASN A 119 -1.19 -9.60 10.89
N VAL A 120 -0.05 -9.66 11.57
CA VAL A 120 0.13 -9.12 12.93
C VAL A 120 -0.01 -7.59 12.97
N PHE A 121 0.32 -6.90 11.87
CA PHE A 121 0.34 -5.44 11.76
C PHE A 121 -0.86 -4.87 11.01
N ILE A 122 -1.86 -5.68 10.67
CA ILE A 122 -3.01 -5.23 9.88
C ILE A 122 -3.81 -4.13 10.60
N ASP A 123 -3.90 -4.18 11.93
CA ASP A 123 -4.63 -3.15 12.69
C ASP A 123 -3.96 -1.76 12.59
N ASP A 124 -2.63 -1.73 12.49
CA ASP A 124 -1.86 -0.50 12.31
C ASP A 124 -1.93 0.00 10.85
N LEU A 125 -1.96 -0.93 9.89
CA LEU A 125 -1.82 -0.64 8.46
C LEU A 125 -3.16 -0.34 7.77
N LEU A 126 -4.20 -1.11 8.10
CA LEU A 126 -5.49 -1.09 7.40
C LEU A 126 -6.16 0.29 7.41
N PRO A 127 -6.12 1.09 8.51
CA PRO A 127 -6.67 2.44 8.48
C PRO A 127 -6.06 3.34 7.40
N ALA A 128 -4.74 3.24 7.18
CA ALA A 128 -4.06 4.01 6.14
C ALA A 128 -4.43 3.50 4.73
N LEU A 129 -4.50 2.18 4.53
CA LEU A 129 -4.95 1.59 3.26
C LEU A 129 -6.42 1.96 2.94
N LEU A 130 -7.31 1.99 3.94
CA LEU A 130 -8.70 2.38 3.70
C LEU A 130 -8.81 3.85 3.28
N LYS A 131 -7.99 4.73 3.87
CA LYS A 131 -7.93 6.14 3.47
C LYS A 131 -7.51 6.31 2.01
N THR A 132 -6.60 5.47 1.51
CA THR A 132 -6.16 5.53 0.10
C THR A 132 -7.18 4.95 -0.89
N VAL A 133 -8.29 4.36 -0.44
CA VAL A 133 -9.46 4.04 -1.31
C VAL A 133 -10.12 5.34 -1.80
N SER A 134 -10.07 6.40 -0.99
CA SER A 134 -10.56 7.74 -1.34
C SER A 134 -9.51 8.64 -2.00
N ASP A 135 -8.38 8.07 -2.47
CA ASP A 135 -7.32 8.87 -3.09
C ASP A 135 -7.81 9.55 -4.38
N ALA A 136 -7.28 10.73 -4.67
CA ALA A 136 -7.60 11.47 -5.89
C ALA A 136 -7.01 10.80 -7.14
N ALA A 137 -5.88 10.10 -7.01
CA ALA A 137 -5.21 9.43 -8.11
C ALA A 137 -5.68 7.97 -8.24
N ASP A 138 -6.28 7.64 -9.38
CA ASP A 138 -6.81 6.29 -9.65
C ASP A 138 -5.74 5.20 -9.58
N GLU A 139 -4.51 5.49 -9.98
CA GLU A 139 -3.39 4.55 -9.86
C GLU A 139 -3.16 4.11 -8.41
N VAL A 140 -3.23 5.03 -7.45
CA VAL A 140 -3.07 4.73 -6.02
C VAL A 140 -4.21 3.82 -5.57
N VAL A 141 -5.46 4.17 -5.93
CA VAL A 141 -6.65 3.38 -5.58
C VAL A 141 -6.53 1.96 -6.16
N LEU A 142 -6.17 1.82 -7.43
CA LEU A 142 -6.10 0.53 -8.11
C LEU A 142 -5.02 -0.39 -7.52
N ILE A 143 -3.84 0.13 -7.19
CA ILE A 143 -2.76 -0.64 -6.55
C ILE A 143 -3.15 -0.98 -5.11
N ASN A 144 -3.78 -0.05 -4.38
CA ASN A 144 -4.26 -0.32 -3.04
C ASN A 144 -5.32 -1.43 -3.03
N LEU A 145 -6.22 -1.48 -4.02
CA LEU A 145 -7.18 -2.57 -4.14
C LEU A 145 -6.51 -3.92 -4.44
N GLN A 146 -5.34 -3.94 -5.08
CA GLN A 146 -4.53 -5.16 -5.20
C GLN A 146 -3.96 -5.58 -3.83
N VAL A 147 -3.46 -4.62 -3.03
CA VAL A 147 -3.00 -4.88 -1.66
C VAL A 147 -4.13 -5.43 -0.80
N LEU A 148 -5.29 -4.77 -0.79
CA LEU A 148 -6.47 -5.19 -0.02
C LEU A 148 -6.99 -6.55 -0.48
N ALA A 149 -7.00 -6.83 -1.78
CA ALA A 149 -7.37 -8.14 -2.30
C ALA A 149 -6.39 -9.22 -1.82
N HIS A 150 -5.09 -8.93 -1.84
CA HIS A 150 -4.07 -9.89 -1.42
C HIS A 150 -4.13 -10.20 0.08
N ILE A 151 -4.38 -9.17 0.92
CA ILE A 151 -4.70 -9.33 2.35
C ILE A 151 -5.95 -10.20 2.55
N SER A 152 -6.95 -9.99 1.70
CA SER A 152 -8.23 -10.70 1.73
C SER A 152 -8.17 -12.15 1.23
N LEU A 153 -6.98 -12.68 0.88
CA LEU A 153 -6.81 -14.11 0.68
C LEU A 153 -6.89 -14.89 2.01
N ASP A 154 -6.59 -14.23 3.13
CA ASP A 154 -6.93 -14.75 4.45
C ASP A 154 -8.43 -14.53 4.75
N LYS A 155 -9.11 -15.59 5.18
CA LYS A 155 -10.58 -15.56 5.39
C LYS A 155 -11.01 -14.61 6.51
N VAL A 156 -10.20 -14.44 7.55
CA VAL A 156 -10.51 -13.50 8.64
C VAL A 156 -10.34 -12.09 8.11
N GLN A 157 -9.24 -11.80 7.43
CA GLN A 157 -9.00 -10.47 6.88
C GLN A 157 -9.99 -10.10 5.76
N PHE A 158 -10.42 -11.06 4.93
CA PHE A 158 -11.46 -10.84 3.91
C PHE A 158 -12.72 -10.18 4.50
N ASN A 159 -13.24 -10.76 5.57
CA ASN A 159 -14.43 -10.22 6.24
C ASN A 159 -14.15 -8.86 6.87
N ARG A 160 -12.96 -8.65 7.46
CA ARG A 160 -12.59 -7.36 8.04
C ARG A 160 -12.52 -6.27 6.98
N VAL A 161 -11.81 -6.51 5.87
CA VAL A 161 -11.65 -5.57 4.76
C VAL A 161 -13.01 -5.18 4.18
N LEU A 162 -13.90 -6.15 3.90
CA LEU A 162 -15.23 -5.83 3.37
C LEU A 162 -16.10 -5.06 4.37
N ASN A 163 -16.07 -5.42 5.66
CA ASN A 163 -16.79 -4.66 6.69
C ASN A 163 -16.32 -3.21 6.76
N PHE A 164 -15.01 -2.98 6.71
CA PHE A 164 -14.45 -1.63 6.72
C PHE A 164 -14.76 -0.86 5.44
N LEU A 165 -14.75 -1.50 4.27
CA LEU A 165 -15.14 -0.85 3.02
C LEU A 165 -16.61 -0.42 3.04
N VAL A 166 -17.51 -1.29 3.50
CA VAL A 166 -18.94 -0.93 3.66
C VAL A 166 -19.09 0.20 4.69
N GLN A 167 -18.34 0.17 5.78
CA GLN A 167 -18.35 1.26 6.77
C GLN A 167 -17.82 2.57 6.18
N LEU A 168 -16.78 2.53 5.34
CA LEU A 168 -16.25 3.69 4.65
C LEU A 168 -17.30 4.30 3.72
N PHE A 169 -17.98 3.49 2.91
CA PHE A 169 -19.08 3.94 2.05
C PHE A 169 -20.29 4.47 2.83
N LEU A 170 -20.57 3.91 4.01
CA LEU A 170 -21.63 4.40 4.87
C LEU A 170 -21.31 5.80 5.41
N VAL A 171 -20.07 6.03 5.84
CA VAL A 171 -19.60 7.32 6.37
C VAL A 171 -19.45 8.34 5.24
N ASP A 172 -18.97 7.92 4.07
CA ASP A 172 -18.78 8.74 2.88
C ASP A 172 -19.61 8.18 1.70
N ARG A 173 -20.89 8.58 1.66
CA ARG A 173 -21.81 8.17 0.59
C ARG A 173 -21.37 8.70 -0.78
N THR A 174 -20.67 9.84 -0.82
CA THR A 174 -20.18 10.41 -2.09
C THR A 174 -19.09 9.54 -2.71
N LEU A 175 -18.27 8.88 -1.89
CA LEU A 175 -17.30 7.89 -2.35
C LEU A 175 -18.00 6.67 -2.98
N LEU A 176 -19.10 6.19 -2.40
CA LEU A 176 -19.89 5.09 -2.97
C LEU A 176 -20.42 5.45 -4.36
N GLU A 177 -21.01 6.64 -4.49
CA GLU A 177 -21.59 7.11 -5.75
C GLU A 177 -20.54 7.31 -6.84
N THR A 178 -19.38 7.88 -6.49
CA THR A 178 -18.33 8.26 -7.45
C THR A 178 -17.37 7.13 -7.78
N ARG A 179 -16.96 6.33 -6.77
CA ARG A 179 -15.89 5.33 -6.88
C ARG A 179 -16.33 3.91 -6.51
N GLY A 180 -17.50 3.72 -5.90
CA GLY A 180 -17.96 2.40 -5.43
C GLY A 180 -17.97 1.33 -6.52
N ALA A 181 -18.41 1.69 -7.73
CA ALA A 181 -18.40 0.77 -8.88
C ALA A 181 -16.98 0.32 -9.27
N LEU A 182 -15.99 1.23 -9.27
CA LEU A 182 -14.59 0.91 -9.56
C LEU A 182 -14.04 -0.03 -8.49
N VAL A 183 -14.26 0.30 -7.21
CA VAL A 183 -13.75 -0.48 -6.07
C VAL A 183 -14.29 -1.90 -6.10
N VAL A 184 -15.61 -2.06 -6.17
CA VAL A 184 -16.25 -3.39 -6.14
C VAL A 184 -15.89 -4.20 -7.38
N ARG A 185 -15.93 -3.62 -8.59
CA ARG A 185 -15.52 -4.33 -9.82
C ARG A 185 -14.08 -4.81 -9.75
N LYS A 186 -13.17 -3.94 -9.29
CA LYS A 186 -11.76 -4.30 -9.20
C LYS A 186 -11.54 -5.43 -8.20
N LEU A 187 -12.19 -5.40 -7.02
CA LEU A 187 -12.13 -6.51 -6.07
C LEU A 187 -12.72 -7.80 -6.66
N CYS A 188 -13.87 -7.74 -7.33
CA CYS A 188 -14.46 -8.90 -8.03
C CYS A 188 -13.60 -9.45 -9.17
N SER A 189 -12.71 -8.64 -9.75
CA SER A 189 -11.74 -9.12 -10.74
C SER A 189 -10.50 -9.77 -10.12
N LEU A 190 -10.19 -9.43 -8.87
CA LEU A 190 -9.00 -9.89 -8.14
C LEU A 190 -9.32 -11.09 -7.22
N LEU A 191 -10.57 -11.22 -6.81
CA LEU A 191 -11.09 -12.25 -5.91
C LEU A 191 -12.33 -12.90 -6.53
N ASP A 192 -12.86 -13.95 -5.90
CA ASP A 192 -14.11 -14.56 -6.33
C ASP A 192 -15.30 -13.61 -6.14
N SER A 193 -15.98 -13.28 -7.24
CA SER A 193 -17.10 -12.34 -7.25
C SER A 193 -18.27 -12.86 -6.42
N SER A 194 -18.62 -14.15 -6.52
CA SER A 194 -19.71 -14.75 -5.74
C SER A 194 -19.49 -14.55 -4.23
N SER A 195 -18.27 -14.82 -3.76
CA SER A 195 -17.88 -14.64 -2.36
C SER A 195 -18.00 -13.18 -1.91
N ILE A 196 -17.60 -12.22 -2.75
CA ILE A 196 -17.75 -10.79 -2.45
C ILE A 196 -19.23 -10.41 -2.33
N TYR A 197 -20.07 -10.76 -3.31
CA TYR A 197 -21.49 -10.40 -3.27
C TYR A 197 -22.22 -11.03 -2.08
N MET A 198 -21.93 -12.29 -1.78
CA MET A 198 -22.51 -12.98 -0.61
C MET A 198 -22.08 -12.33 0.70
N ALA A 199 -20.80 -11.96 0.84
CA ALA A 199 -20.31 -11.28 2.03
C ALA A 199 -20.90 -9.87 2.18
N LEU A 200 -20.97 -9.09 1.10
CA LEU A 200 -21.61 -7.78 1.10
C LEU A 200 -23.09 -7.88 1.48
N ALA A 201 -23.83 -8.86 0.94
CA ALA A 201 -25.22 -9.10 1.30
C ALA A 201 -25.39 -9.38 2.81
N ASN A 202 -24.53 -10.24 3.38
CA ASN A 202 -24.54 -10.52 4.81
C ASN A 202 -24.23 -9.26 5.65
N ILE A 203 -23.21 -8.49 5.28
CA ILE A 203 -22.83 -7.26 5.99
C ILE A 203 -23.97 -6.24 5.95
N LEU A 204 -24.65 -6.09 4.80
CA LEU A 204 -25.74 -5.13 4.62
C LEU A 204 -27.01 -5.54 5.37
N ASN A 205 -27.27 -6.84 5.53
CA ASN A 205 -28.43 -7.33 6.27
C ASN A 205 -28.43 -6.88 7.74
N ASP A 206 -27.25 -6.63 8.32
CA ASP A 206 -27.08 -6.18 9.69
C ASP A 206 -27.08 -4.63 9.84
N LYS A 207 -27.22 -3.88 8.74
CA LYS A 207 -27.19 -2.40 8.77
C LYS A 207 -28.59 -1.80 8.93
N PRO A 208 -28.82 -0.92 9.92
CA PRO A 208 -30.14 -0.32 10.14
C PRO A 208 -30.47 0.81 9.15
N ASP A 209 -29.48 1.39 8.48
CA ASP A 209 -29.66 2.47 7.51
C ASP A 209 -30.16 1.92 6.17
N LEU A 210 -31.48 1.90 6.01
CA LEU A 210 -32.14 1.39 4.80
C LEU A 210 -31.86 2.24 3.56
N GLU A 211 -31.60 3.54 3.72
CA GLU A 211 -31.28 4.42 2.60
C GLU A 211 -29.91 4.08 2.02
N PHE A 212 -28.90 3.96 2.88
CA PHE A 212 -27.58 3.48 2.49
C PHE A 212 -27.63 2.07 1.89
N THR A 213 -28.33 1.14 2.54
CA THR A 213 -28.46 -0.23 2.05
C THR A 213 -29.12 -0.27 0.67
N SER A 214 -30.17 0.52 0.44
CA SER A 214 -30.80 0.64 -0.87
C SER A 214 -29.82 1.16 -1.93
N LEU A 215 -29.07 2.23 -1.62
CA LEU A 215 -28.07 2.79 -2.53
C LEU A 215 -26.99 1.75 -2.89
N MET A 216 -26.43 1.07 -1.89
CA MET A 216 -25.41 0.04 -2.10
C MET A 216 -25.94 -1.13 -2.95
N VAL A 217 -27.15 -1.62 -2.66
CA VAL A 217 -27.78 -2.69 -3.46
C VAL A 217 -28.02 -2.24 -4.90
N GLN A 218 -28.44 -0.99 -5.12
CA GLN A 218 -28.59 -0.43 -6.47
C GLN A 218 -27.24 -0.39 -7.21
N THR A 219 -26.17 0.06 -6.55
CA THR A 219 -24.81 0.05 -7.11
C THR A 219 -24.38 -1.36 -7.48
N LEU A 220 -24.59 -2.34 -6.59
CA LEU A 220 -24.24 -3.75 -6.83
C LEU A 220 -25.02 -4.34 -8.02
N ASN A 221 -26.32 -4.07 -8.12
CA ASN A 221 -27.15 -4.51 -9.24
C ASN A 221 -26.67 -3.89 -10.56
N LEU A 222 -26.33 -2.60 -10.56
CA LEU A 222 -25.80 -1.94 -11.76
C LEU A 222 -24.48 -2.57 -12.23
N ILE A 223 -23.59 -2.91 -11.29
CA ILE A 223 -22.34 -3.60 -11.62
C ILE A 223 -22.63 -4.96 -12.28
N LEU A 224 -23.53 -5.77 -11.73
CA LEU A 224 -23.89 -7.07 -12.32
C LEU A 224 -24.47 -6.96 -13.73
N LEU A 225 -25.26 -5.92 -14.00
CA LEU A 225 -25.86 -5.68 -15.32
C LEU A 225 -24.86 -5.23 -16.40
N THR A 226 -23.69 -4.75 -15.98
CA THR A 226 -22.69 -4.13 -16.86
C THR A 226 -21.36 -4.87 -16.86
N ALA A 227 -21.25 -5.98 -16.12
CA ALA A 227 -20.08 -6.85 -16.03
C ALA A 227 -20.12 -7.99 -17.05
#